data_AF-A0A955WBT0-F1
#
_entry.id   AF-A0A955WBT0-F1
#
_cell.length_a   1.000
_cell.length_b   1.000
_cell.length_c   1.000
_cell.angle_alpha   90.00
_cell.angle_beta   90.00
_cell.angle_gamma   90.00
#
_symmetry.space_group_name_H-M   'P 1'
#
loop_
_entity.id
_entity.type
_entity.pdbx_description
1 polymer ?
#
loop_
_entity_poly.entity_id
_entity_poly.type
_entity_poly.pdbx_seq_one_letter_code
_entity_poly.pdbx_strand_id
1 'polypeptide(L)'
;MASWASRATASQRARAWLPTLALLPALLVPACASSEAGRGSAPQRPPLTDLDPAPYRPVPTTAAGAGDTRALAVTSHVDSAVQLALDFIAAVREADMPRARALMADEMFRLGERDFYRPMTANVALAQLQQAVARARSSGARPAPLARLLQLQQAEVSPPRPSTPQGQRGLQPSDSLVTFPITAEGRVELARWYPGWSTRVRILVRTNGTPRVIGF
;
A
#
# COMPACT_ATOMS: atom_id res chain seq x y z
N MET A 1 30.15 19.67 57.05
CA MET A 1 31.56 19.23 57.20
C MET A 1 31.70 17.87 56.57
N ALA A 2 32.71 17.74 55.69
CA ALA A 2 33.26 16.54 55.06
C ALA A 2 32.32 15.69 54.15
N SER A 3 32.66 15.18 52.95
CA SER A 3 33.80 15.21 52.01
C SER A 3 34.01 13.78 51.48
N TRP A 4 33.98 13.62 50.14
CA TRP A 4 34.51 12.51 49.33
C TRP A 4 33.63 11.24 49.25
N ALA A 5 33.41 10.61 48.09
CA ALA A 5 34.44 10.12 47.17
C ALA A 5 34.10 10.27 45.67
N SER A 6 35.19 10.30 44.90
CA SER A 6 35.28 10.51 43.45
C SER A 6 35.24 9.20 42.64
N ARG A 7 34.84 9.35 41.38
CA ARG A 7 35.35 8.73 40.13
C ARG A 7 35.56 7.21 40.05
N ALA A 8 34.89 6.60 39.07
CA ALA A 8 35.55 5.68 38.14
C ALA A 8 34.91 5.76 36.73
N THR A 9 35.73 6.21 35.79
CA THR A 9 35.60 6.09 34.34
C THR A 9 35.74 4.62 33.90
N ALA A 10 34.91 4.16 32.96
CA ALA A 10 35.21 2.97 32.17
C ALA A 10 34.86 3.24 30.69
N SER A 11 35.92 3.43 29.92
CA SER A 11 35.98 3.39 28.47
C SER A 11 36.17 1.94 28.00
N GLN A 12 35.51 1.55 26.90
CA GLN A 12 35.90 0.47 25.96
C GLN A 12 34.82 0.41 24.88
N ARG A 13 34.97 0.97 23.67
CA ARG A 13 35.85 0.59 22.53
C ARG A 13 35.90 -0.92 22.25
N ALA A 14 35.14 -1.34 21.25
CA ALA A 14 35.42 -2.40 20.26
C ALA A 14 34.11 -2.67 19.49
N ARG A 15 34.05 -3.03 18.21
CA ARG A 15 35.05 -3.27 17.18
C ARG A 15 34.28 -3.26 15.85
N ALA A 16 34.84 -2.59 14.85
CA ALA A 16 34.41 -2.63 13.47
C ALA A 16 34.64 -4.02 12.87
N TRP A 17 33.68 -4.52 12.07
CA TRP A 17 33.91 -5.55 11.06
C TRP A 17 33.03 -5.23 9.83
N LEU A 18 33.64 -4.52 8.89
CA LEU A 18 33.26 -4.53 7.47
C LEU A 18 33.99 -5.70 6.81
N PRO A 19 33.33 -6.51 5.98
CA PRO A 19 34.00 -7.16 4.87
C PRO A 19 33.50 -6.54 3.56
N THR A 20 34.34 -5.71 2.99
CA THR A 20 34.37 -5.35 1.58
C THR A 20 34.64 -6.62 0.78
N LEU A 21 33.71 -7.02 -0.09
CA LEU A 21 33.98 -7.99 -1.16
C LEU A 21 33.67 -7.31 -2.50
N ALA A 22 34.77 -6.96 -3.17
CA ALA A 22 34.80 -6.55 -4.55
C ALA A 22 34.72 -7.77 -5.48
N LEU A 23 34.05 -7.62 -6.63
CA LEU A 23 34.50 -7.97 -8.00
C LEU A 23 33.29 -8.20 -8.94
N LEU A 24 33.04 -7.19 -9.78
CA LEU A 24 32.58 -7.28 -11.18
C LEU A 24 33.60 -8.07 -12.04
N PRO A 25 33.40 -8.39 -13.34
CA PRO A 25 32.22 -8.31 -14.23
C PRO A 25 31.97 -9.58 -15.10
N ALA A 26 30.80 -9.70 -15.74
CA ALA A 26 30.60 -10.41 -17.03
C ALA A 26 29.23 -10.00 -17.59
N LEU A 27 29.14 -9.07 -18.53
CA LEU A 27 29.10 -9.33 -19.98
C LEU A 27 28.30 -10.58 -20.35
N LEU A 28 27.05 -10.39 -20.79
CA LEU A 28 26.49 -11.08 -21.95
C LEU A 28 25.19 -10.36 -22.38
N VAL A 29 25.31 -9.67 -23.51
CA VAL A 29 24.23 -9.12 -24.31
C VAL A 29 23.73 -10.22 -25.24
N PRO A 30 22.42 -10.52 -25.29
CA PRO A 30 21.83 -11.09 -26.48
C PRO A 30 21.17 -9.96 -27.29
N ALA A 31 21.84 -9.58 -28.37
CA ALA A 31 21.24 -8.82 -29.44
C ALA A 31 20.28 -9.74 -30.21
N CYS A 32 18.98 -9.59 -30.01
CA CYS A 32 17.98 -10.20 -30.90
C CYS A 32 17.92 -9.39 -32.19
N ALA A 33 18.82 -9.71 -33.13
CA ALA A 33 18.68 -9.37 -34.52
C ALA A 33 17.40 -10.03 -35.06
N SER A 34 16.39 -9.22 -35.38
CA SER A 34 15.18 -9.69 -36.05
C SER A 34 15.32 -9.36 -37.53
N SER A 35 15.50 -10.41 -38.32
CA SER A 35 15.70 -10.36 -39.76
C SER A 35 14.49 -9.73 -40.49
N GLU A 36 14.74 -8.66 -41.24
CA GLU A 36 13.91 -8.26 -42.37
C GLU A 36 14.07 -9.31 -43.48
N ALA A 37 13.05 -10.14 -43.67
CA ALA A 37 12.95 -11.01 -44.83
C ALA A 37 12.00 -10.37 -45.84
N GLY A 38 12.54 -10.19 -47.05
CA GLY A 38 11.93 -9.50 -48.17
C GLY A 38 10.64 -10.13 -48.70
N ARG A 39 9.95 -9.25 -49.42
CA ARG A 39 8.81 -9.49 -50.33
C ARG A 39 8.93 -10.80 -51.11
N GLY A 40 7.82 -11.53 -51.15
CA GLY A 40 7.55 -12.60 -52.10
C GLY A 40 6.05 -12.73 -52.32
N SER A 41 5.49 -11.87 -53.16
CA SER A 41 4.10 -11.96 -53.62
C SER A 41 4.07 -12.81 -54.90
N ALA A 42 3.41 -13.97 -54.87
CA ALA A 42 2.95 -14.72 -56.06
C ALA A 42 1.89 -15.77 -55.63
N PRO A 43 1.10 -16.36 -56.55
CA PRO A 43 -0.29 -16.00 -56.82
C PRO A 43 -1.32 -17.01 -56.28
N GLN A 44 -2.56 -16.54 -56.22
CA GLN A 44 -3.78 -17.29 -55.87
C GLN A 44 -3.95 -18.57 -56.70
N ARG A 45 -4.30 -19.67 -56.01
CA ARG A 45 -5.05 -20.82 -56.57
C ARG A 45 -6.49 -20.81 -56.02
N PRO A 46 -7.51 -21.10 -56.84
CA PRO A 46 -8.90 -21.23 -56.41
C PRO A 46 -9.20 -22.61 -55.74
N PRO A 47 -10.38 -22.78 -55.11
CA PRO A 47 -10.51 -23.43 -53.80
C PRO A 47 -11.01 -24.87 -53.86
N LEU A 48 -10.71 -25.66 -52.83
CA LEU A 48 -11.40 -26.94 -52.58
C LEU A 48 -11.28 -27.31 -51.09
N THR A 49 -12.21 -26.79 -50.28
CA THR A 49 -13.11 -27.52 -49.34
C THR A 49 -13.73 -26.54 -48.35
N ASP A 50 -15.06 -26.54 -48.33
CA ASP A 50 -15.91 -26.06 -47.25
C ASP A 50 -15.47 -26.65 -45.89
N LEU A 51 -15.57 -25.86 -44.82
CA LEU A 51 -15.35 -26.21 -43.40
C LEU A 51 -13.93 -26.03 -42.85
N ASP A 52 -13.42 -24.80 -42.89
CA ASP A 52 -12.57 -24.31 -41.81
C ASP A 52 -13.01 -22.88 -41.45
N PRO A 53 -13.47 -22.59 -40.20
CA PRO A 53 -13.68 -21.22 -39.79
C PRO A 53 -12.33 -20.51 -39.87
N ALA A 54 -12.27 -19.38 -40.59
CA ALA A 54 -11.06 -18.59 -40.74
C ALA A 54 -10.41 -18.38 -39.36
N PRO A 55 -9.08 -18.58 -39.20
CA PRO A 55 -8.40 -18.27 -37.96
C PRO A 55 -8.74 -16.85 -37.56
N TYR A 56 -9.26 -16.67 -36.33
CA TYR A 56 -9.54 -15.36 -35.78
C TYR A 56 -8.25 -14.53 -35.86
N ARG A 57 -8.19 -13.62 -36.84
CA ARG A 57 -7.20 -12.55 -36.87
C ARG A 57 -7.82 -11.42 -36.06
N PRO A 58 -7.35 -11.14 -34.83
CA PRO A 58 -7.71 -9.87 -34.20
C PRO A 58 -7.30 -8.77 -35.17
N VAL A 59 -8.26 -7.94 -35.56
CA VAL A 59 -7.97 -6.71 -36.28
C VAL A 59 -6.95 -5.97 -35.41
N PRO A 60 -5.79 -5.56 -35.93
CA PRO A 60 -4.92 -4.68 -35.17
C PRO A 60 -5.67 -3.37 -34.99
N THR A 61 -6.33 -3.22 -33.85
CA THR A 61 -6.91 -1.95 -33.44
C THR A 61 -5.74 -1.01 -33.18
N THR A 62 -5.34 -0.26 -34.20
CA THR A 62 -4.47 0.92 -34.09
C THR A 62 -5.27 2.05 -33.44
N ALA A 63 -5.64 1.82 -32.18
CA ALA A 63 -6.13 2.78 -31.21
C ALA A 63 -6.35 2.03 -29.89
N ALA A 64 -5.28 1.45 -29.32
CA ALA A 64 -5.18 1.35 -27.86
C ALA A 64 -5.06 2.78 -27.33
N GLY A 65 -6.15 3.53 -27.47
CA GLY A 65 -6.24 4.93 -27.14
C GLY A 65 -6.02 5.07 -25.65
N ALA A 66 -5.43 6.18 -25.24
CA ALA A 66 -5.09 6.49 -23.85
C ALA A 66 -6.20 6.22 -22.82
N GLY A 67 -7.46 6.00 -23.23
CA GLY A 67 -8.57 5.55 -22.38
C GLY A 67 -8.39 4.15 -21.79
N ASP A 68 -7.92 3.15 -22.54
CA ASP A 68 -7.81 1.77 -22.04
C ASP A 68 -6.62 1.60 -21.09
N THR A 69 -5.48 2.20 -21.44
CA THR A 69 -4.29 2.23 -20.57
C THR A 69 -4.55 3.06 -19.31
N ARG A 70 -5.32 4.16 -19.41
CA ARG A 70 -5.74 4.94 -18.25
C ARG A 70 -6.78 4.19 -17.40
N ALA A 71 -7.72 3.48 -18.00
CA ALA A 71 -8.68 2.66 -17.26
C ALA A 71 -7.98 1.56 -16.46
N LEU A 72 -7.07 0.81 -17.09
CA LEU A 72 -6.26 -0.22 -16.43
C LEU A 72 -5.32 0.36 -15.36
N ALA A 73 -4.71 1.52 -15.62
CA ALA A 73 -3.88 2.20 -14.64
C ALA A 73 -4.71 2.66 -13.43
N VAL A 74 -5.90 3.23 -13.65
CA VAL A 74 -6.81 3.66 -12.57
C VAL A 74 -7.28 2.46 -11.75
N THR A 75 -7.67 1.34 -12.38
CA THR A 75 -8.07 0.14 -11.65
C THR A 75 -6.91 -0.44 -10.85
N SER A 76 -5.71 -0.51 -11.43
CA SER A 76 -4.52 -1.00 -10.72
C SER A 76 -4.15 -0.14 -9.50
N HIS A 77 -4.34 1.17 -9.58
CA HIS A 77 -4.08 2.11 -8.49
C HIS A 77 -5.11 1.98 -7.37
N VAL A 78 -6.39 1.80 -7.73
CA VAL A 78 -7.48 1.54 -6.79
C VAL A 78 -7.28 0.21 -6.07
N ASP A 79 -6.99 -0.86 -6.80
CA ASP A 79 -6.75 -2.19 -6.22
C ASP A 79 -5.54 -2.18 -5.27
N SER A 80 -4.46 -1.50 -5.68
CA SER A 80 -3.27 -1.33 -4.84
C SER A 80 -3.55 -0.52 -3.57
N ALA A 81 -4.37 0.53 -3.66
CA ALA A 81 -4.77 1.34 -2.51
C ALA A 81 -5.60 0.53 -1.51
N VAL A 82 -6.58 -0.23 -2.00
CA VAL A 82 -7.43 -1.10 -1.19
C VAL A 82 -6.59 -2.19 -0.52
N GLN A 83 -5.72 -2.87 -1.28
CA GLN A 83 -4.86 -3.92 -0.75
C GLN A 83 -3.94 -3.41 0.35
N LEU A 84 -3.28 -2.26 0.14
CA LEU A 84 -2.42 -1.64 1.15
C LEU A 84 -3.18 -1.27 2.43
N ALA A 85 -4.40 -0.75 2.28
CA ALA A 85 -5.25 -0.44 3.43
C ALA A 85 -5.67 -1.70 4.19
N LEU A 86 -6.02 -2.79 3.49
CA LEU A 86 -6.36 -4.07 4.11
C LEU A 86 -5.18 -4.71 4.82
N ASP A 87 -3.99 -4.68 4.22
CA ASP A 87 -2.75 -5.18 4.83
C ASP A 87 -2.43 -4.43 6.13
N PHE A 88 -2.67 -3.12 6.15
CA PHE A 88 -2.51 -2.31 7.35
C PHE A 88 -3.53 -2.65 8.43
N ILE A 89 -4.82 -2.75 8.09
CA ILE A 89 -5.87 -3.12 9.04
C ILE A 89 -5.61 -4.51 9.63
N ALA A 90 -5.19 -5.47 8.79
CA ALA A 90 -4.80 -6.81 9.21
C ALA A 90 -3.65 -6.77 10.22
N ALA A 91 -2.58 -6.03 9.92
CA ALA A 91 -1.42 -5.88 10.82
C ALA A 91 -1.82 -5.27 12.18
N VAL A 92 -2.69 -4.25 12.20
CA VAL A 92 -3.19 -3.65 13.44
C VAL A 92 -4.01 -4.64 14.26
N ARG A 93 -4.93 -5.37 13.62
CA ARG A 93 -5.80 -6.37 14.25
C ARG A 93 -5.01 -7.57 14.80
N GLU A 94 -4.01 -8.03 14.05
CA GLU A 94 -3.09 -9.10 14.48
C GLU A 94 -2.08 -8.62 15.52
N ALA A 95 -2.07 -7.32 15.81
CA ALA A 95 -1.14 -6.66 16.70
C ALA A 95 0.33 -6.86 16.31
N ASP A 96 0.58 -6.95 15.00
CA ASP A 96 1.90 -6.97 14.38
C ASP A 96 2.37 -5.53 14.14
N MET A 97 2.88 -4.92 15.22
CA MET A 97 3.36 -3.53 15.20
C MET A 97 4.58 -3.31 14.28
N PRO A 98 5.54 -4.25 14.16
CA PRO A 98 6.61 -4.16 13.16
C PRO A 98 6.07 -4.05 11.73
N ARG A 99 5.12 -4.93 11.35
CA ARG A 99 4.49 -4.88 10.02
C ARG A 99 3.68 -3.60 9.83
N ALA A 100 2.89 -3.20 10.82
CA ALA A 100 2.14 -1.95 10.76
C ALA A 100 3.07 -0.74 10.53
N ARG A 101 4.19 -0.67 11.26
CA ARG A 101 5.17 0.42 11.11
C ARG A 101 5.86 0.43 9.75
N ALA A 102 6.16 -0.74 9.17
CA ALA A 102 6.78 -0.86 7.85
C ALA A 102 5.86 -0.33 6.73
N LEU A 103 4.55 -0.41 6.92
CA LEU A 103 3.55 0.12 5.99
C LEU A 103 3.35 1.63 6.13
N MET A 104 3.68 2.23 7.28
CA MET A 104 3.50 3.66 7.55
C MET A 104 4.58 4.55 6.91
N ALA A 105 4.18 5.70 6.38
CA ALA A 105 5.09 6.80 6.11
C ALA A 105 5.48 7.53 7.41
N ASP A 106 6.61 8.23 7.41
CA ASP A 106 7.09 8.96 8.60
C ASP A 106 6.20 10.16 8.94
N GLU A 107 5.75 10.89 7.91
CA GLU A 107 4.74 11.94 8.01
C GLU A 107 3.36 11.34 7.79
N MET A 108 2.46 11.55 8.75
CA MET A 108 1.14 10.97 8.78
C MET A 108 0.05 12.00 9.09
N PHE A 109 -1.20 11.61 8.91
CA PHE A 109 -2.38 12.38 9.27
C PHE A 109 -3.28 11.55 10.18
N ARG A 110 -3.71 12.14 11.28
CA ARG A 110 -4.85 11.64 12.04
C ARG A 110 -6.13 12.07 11.32
N LEU A 111 -7.00 11.10 11.04
CA LEU A 111 -8.28 11.33 10.37
C LEU A 111 -9.40 11.56 11.40
N GLY A 112 -10.24 12.57 11.15
CA GLY A 112 -11.48 12.82 11.90
C GLY A 112 -12.74 12.44 11.12
N GLU A 113 -13.93 12.69 11.70
CA GLU A 113 -15.21 12.32 11.08
C GLU A 113 -15.59 13.18 9.85
N ARG A 114 -15.06 14.41 9.72
CA ARG A 114 -15.44 15.41 8.69
C ARG A 114 -14.25 15.92 7.86
N ASP A 115 -13.49 14.98 7.30
CA ASP A 115 -12.31 15.28 6.46
C ASP A 115 -11.30 16.21 7.16
N PHE A 116 -11.19 16.02 8.47
CA PHE A 116 -10.21 16.72 9.29
C PHE A 116 -8.92 15.91 9.27
N TYR A 117 -7.87 16.47 8.68
CA TYR A 117 -6.55 15.88 8.59
C TYR A 117 -5.64 16.65 9.54
N ARG A 118 -5.22 16.02 10.63
CA ARG A 118 -4.28 16.61 11.58
C ARG A 118 -2.91 15.98 11.38
N PRO A 119 -1.86 16.75 10.99
CA PRO A 119 -0.53 16.22 10.85
C PRO A 119 -0.03 15.56 12.15
N MET A 120 0.64 14.42 12.00
CA MET A 120 1.29 13.67 13.06
C MET A 120 2.47 12.87 12.50
N THR A 121 3.26 12.23 13.37
CA THR A 121 4.36 11.36 12.93
C THR A 121 4.00 9.89 13.11
N ALA A 122 4.67 9.01 12.36
CA ALA A 122 4.55 7.56 12.49
C ALA A 122 4.76 7.08 13.93
N ASN A 123 5.72 7.66 14.65
CA ASN A 123 6.01 7.25 16.03
C ASN A 123 4.85 7.57 16.98
N VAL A 124 4.21 8.73 16.81
CA VAL A 124 3.01 9.08 17.60
C VAL A 124 1.84 8.17 17.23
N ALA A 125 1.65 7.89 15.94
CA ALA A 125 0.59 7.02 15.45
C ALA A 125 0.76 5.58 15.97
N LEU A 126 1.99 5.06 15.90
CA LEU A 126 2.34 3.73 16.40
C LEU A 126 2.16 3.63 17.92
N ALA A 127 2.56 4.65 18.69
CA ALA A 127 2.34 4.68 20.14
C ALA A 127 0.85 4.62 20.48
N GLN A 128 -0.01 5.33 19.73
CA GLN A 128 -1.47 5.27 19.92
C GLN A 128 -2.03 3.88 19.62
N LEU A 129 -1.57 3.24 18.53
CA LEU A 129 -1.96 1.87 18.19
C LEU A 129 -1.52 0.87 19.26
N GLN A 130 -0.27 0.97 19.74
CA GLN A 130 0.25 0.10 20.81
C GLN A 130 -0.59 0.21 22.09
N GLN A 131 -0.98 1.42 22.49
CA GLN A 131 -1.86 1.64 23.63
C GLN A 131 -3.26 1.04 23.42
N ALA A 132 -3.80 1.13 22.21
CA ALA A 132 -5.10 0.54 21.90
C ALA A 132 -5.05 -0.99 21.85
N VAL A 133 -4.03 -1.56 21.22
CA VAL A 133 -3.75 -3.01 21.18
C VAL A 133 -3.58 -3.59 22.58
N ALA A 134 -2.85 -2.91 23.48
CA ALA A 134 -2.69 -3.36 24.86
C ALA A 134 -4.05 -3.49 25.58
N ARG A 135 -4.94 -2.52 25.39
CA ARG A 135 -6.32 -2.53 25.94
C ARG A 135 -7.20 -3.61 25.28
N ALA A 136 -7.04 -3.84 23.99
CA ALA A 136 -7.78 -4.88 23.28
C ALA A 136 -7.38 -6.28 23.75
N ARG A 137 -6.07 -6.54 23.92
CA ARG A 137 -5.55 -7.83 24.39
C ARG A 137 -5.99 -8.19 25.82
N SER A 138 -6.07 -7.20 26.72
CA SER A 138 -6.59 -7.44 28.07
C SER A 138 -8.04 -7.90 28.10
N SER A 139 -8.80 -7.75 27.00
CA SER A 139 -10.19 -8.20 26.91
C SER A 139 -10.36 -9.67 26.48
N GLY A 140 -9.27 -10.39 26.16
CA GLY A 140 -9.30 -11.81 25.79
C GLY A 140 -9.98 -12.13 24.46
N ALA A 141 -10.35 -11.11 23.68
CA ALA A 141 -11.02 -11.29 22.39
C ALA A 141 -10.06 -11.86 21.33
N ARG A 142 -10.50 -12.91 20.64
CA ARG A 142 -9.83 -13.38 19.41
C ARG A 142 -10.34 -12.55 18.23
N PRO A 143 -9.45 -12.02 17.37
CA PRO A 143 -9.87 -11.20 16.26
C PRO A 143 -10.64 -12.02 15.21
N ALA A 144 -11.81 -11.55 14.80
CA ALA A 144 -12.59 -12.15 13.73
C ALA A 144 -11.97 -11.84 12.35
N PRO A 145 -12.29 -12.62 11.30
CA PRO A 145 -11.80 -12.34 9.94
C PRO A 145 -12.31 -10.99 9.42
N LEU A 146 -11.48 -10.25 8.67
CA LEU A 146 -11.81 -8.91 8.17
C LEU A 146 -13.11 -8.89 7.35
N ALA A 147 -13.38 -9.94 6.57
CA ALA A 147 -14.60 -10.08 5.79
C ALA A 147 -15.89 -10.10 6.65
N ARG A 148 -15.81 -10.42 7.95
CA ARG A 148 -16.93 -10.32 8.89
C ARG A 148 -17.05 -8.94 9.52
N LEU A 149 -15.96 -8.20 9.60
CA LEU A 149 -15.89 -6.88 10.26
C LEU A 149 -16.15 -5.73 9.29
N LEU A 150 -15.75 -5.90 8.04
CA LEU A 150 -15.79 -4.89 6.99
C LEU A 150 -16.63 -5.37 5.81
N GLN A 151 -17.35 -4.44 5.20
CA GLN A 151 -18.03 -4.67 3.93
C GLN A 151 -17.04 -4.44 2.79
N LEU A 152 -16.14 -5.41 2.56
CA LEU A 152 -15.01 -5.28 1.62
C LEU A 152 -15.45 -4.93 0.19
N GLN A 153 -16.58 -5.48 -0.26
CA GLN A 153 -17.15 -5.22 -1.59
C GLN A 153 -17.74 -3.81 -1.74
N GLN A 154 -17.90 -3.08 -0.64
CA GLN A 154 -18.39 -1.70 -0.61
C GLN A 154 -17.26 -0.73 -0.24
N ALA A 155 -16.01 -1.13 -0.44
CA ALA A 155 -14.87 -0.24 -0.23
C ALA A 155 -14.93 0.93 -1.23
N GLU A 156 -14.88 2.14 -0.71
CA GLU A 156 -14.87 3.36 -1.51
C GLU A 156 -13.45 3.94 -1.55
N VAL A 157 -12.96 4.25 -2.75
CA VAL A 157 -11.69 4.97 -2.93
C VAL A 157 -11.99 6.34 -3.49
N SER A 158 -11.56 7.37 -2.77
CA SER A 158 -11.81 8.77 -3.13
C SER A 158 -10.55 9.61 -2.94
N PRO A 159 -10.38 10.73 -3.67
CA PRO A 159 -9.30 11.66 -3.38
C PRO A 159 -9.51 12.32 -2.00
N PRO A 160 -8.45 12.61 -1.23
CA PRO A 160 -8.58 13.31 0.04
C PRO A 160 -9.12 14.73 -0.16
N ARG A 161 -10.08 15.13 0.67
CA ARG A 161 -10.75 16.44 0.61
C ARG A 161 -10.54 17.22 1.91
N PRO A 162 -9.33 17.73 2.20
CA PRO A 162 -9.07 18.43 3.46
C PRO A 162 -9.94 19.68 3.61
N SER A 163 -10.62 19.79 4.75
CA SER A 163 -11.47 20.95 5.06
C SER A 163 -10.68 22.20 5.47
N THR A 164 -9.37 22.09 5.68
CA THR A 164 -8.50 23.20 6.10
C THR A 164 -7.19 23.24 5.30
N PRO A 165 -6.59 24.42 5.08
CA PRO A 165 -5.29 24.54 4.41
C PRO A 165 -4.17 23.79 5.13
N GLN A 166 -4.22 23.75 6.48
CA GLN A 166 -3.27 23.01 7.30
C GLN A 166 -3.31 21.51 6.97
N GLY A 167 -4.51 20.95 6.80
CA GLY A 167 -4.72 19.54 6.45
C GLY A 167 -4.33 19.19 5.01
N GLN A 168 -4.14 20.18 4.14
CA GLN A 168 -3.68 19.99 2.76
C GLN A 168 -2.16 19.90 2.65
N ARG A 169 -1.41 20.47 3.60
CA ARG A 169 0.06 20.41 3.59
C ARG A 169 0.54 18.98 3.75
N GLY A 170 1.40 18.52 2.83
CA GLY A 170 1.97 17.17 2.82
C GLY A 170 1.13 16.13 2.07
N LEU A 171 -0.11 16.48 1.67
CA LEU A 171 -0.90 15.65 0.76
C LEU A 171 -0.43 15.83 -0.68
N GLN A 172 -0.37 14.72 -1.41
CA GLN A 172 -0.06 14.66 -2.83
C GLN A 172 -1.32 14.38 -3.64
N PRO A 173 -1.37 14.81 -4.92
CA PRO A 173 -2.51 14.52 -5.80
C PRO A 173 -2.79 13.03 -6.01
N SER A 174 -1.76 12.18 -5.85
CA SER A 174 -1.87 10.72 -5.95
C SER A 174 -2.36 10.04 -4.67
N ASP A 175 -2.51 10.78 -3.58
CA ASP A 175 -3.00 10.22 -2.32
C ASP A 175 -4.47 9.85 -2.45
N SER A 176 -4.85 8.75 -1.82
CA SER A 176 -6.20 8.18 -1.92
C SER A 176 -6.71 7.84 -0.53
N LEU A 177 -7.94 8.22 -0.25
CA LEU A 177 -8.67 7.86 0.95
C LEU A 177 -9.50 6.61 0.65
N VAL A 178 -9.16 5.52 1.31
CA VAL A 178 -9.91 4.27 1.27
C VAL A 178 -10.85 4.23 2.47
N THR A 179 -12.14 4.06 2.21
CA THR A 179 -13.18 3.98 3.25
C THR A 179 -13.86 2.62 3.17
N PHE A 180 -13.82 1.87 4.27
CA PHE A 180 -14.56 0.62 4.42
C PHE A 180 -15.77 0.82 5.32
N PRO A 181 -17.00 0.56 4.83
CA PRO A 181 -18.15 0.43 5.69
C PRO A 181 -17.97 -0.75 6.67
N ILE A 182 -18.44 -0.58 7.89
CA ILE A 182 -18.26 -1.55 8.97
C ILE A 182 -19.57 -2.32 9.18
N THR A 183 -19.47 -3.64 9.40
CA THR A 183 -20.62 -4.48 9.75
C THR A 183 -21.09 -4.22 11.18
N ALA A 184 -22.26 -4.74 11.56
CA ALA A 184 -22.72 -4.61 12.95
C ALA A 184 -21.73 -5.23 13.96
N GLU A 185 -21.12 -6.37 13.61
CA GLU A 185 -20.07 -7.05 14.39
C GLU A 185 -18.80 -6.20 14.47
N GLY A 186 -18.37 -5.64 13.32
CA GLY A 186 -17.18 -4.82 13.21
C GLY A 186 -17.17 -3.58 14.10
N ARG A 187 -18.33 -2.95 14.35
CA ARG A 187 -18.41 -1.72 15.15
C ARG A 187 -17.90 -1.92 16.57
N VAL A 188 -18.19 -3.07 17.17
CA VAL A 188 -17.76 -3.37 18.54
C VAL A 188 -16.31 -3.83 18.57
N GLU A 189 -15.90 -4.66 17.61
CA GLU A 189 -14.57 -5.23 17.59
C GLU A 189 -13.50 -4.21 17.18
N LEU A 190 -13.70 -3.50 16.06
CA LEU A 190 -12.73 -2.54 15.54
C LEU A 190 -12.57 -1.32 16.46
N ALA A 191 -13.62 -0.90 17.16
CA ALA A 191 -13.54 0.17 18.16
C ALA A 191 -12.61 -0.17 19.33
N ARG A 192 -12.37 -1.45 19.63
CA ARG A 192 -11.39 -1.89 20.65
C ARG A 192 -9.96 -1.65 20.18
N TRP A 193 -9.70 -1.88 18.90
CA TRP A 193 -8.38 -1.73 18.28
C TRP A 193 -8.06 -0.28 17.95
N TYR A 194 -9.06 0.50 17.53
CA TYR A 194 -8.95 1.94 17.35
C TYR A 194 -10.32 2.61 17.51
N PRO A 195 -10.52 3.51 18.50
CA PRO A 195 -11.83 4.13 18.73
C PRO A 195 -12.41 4.90 17.54
N GLY A 196 -11.54 5.41 16.65
CA GLY A 196 -11.96 6.08 15.41
C GLY A 196 -12.58 5.15 14.36
N TRP A 197 -12.50 3.82 14.54
CA TRP A 197 -13.04 2.80 13.63
C TRP A 197 -14.39 2.24 14.09
N SER A 198 -15.18 3.03 14.81
CA SER A 198 -16.49 2.60 15.31
C SER A 198 -17.63 2.79 14.29
N THR A 199 -17.46 3.68 13.32
CA THR A 199 -18.48 3.99 12.30
C THR A 199 -18.06 3.54 10.90
N ARG A 200 -16.84 3.86 10.51
CA ARG A 200 -16.21 3.48 9.24
C ARG A 200 -14.70 3.38 9.43
N VAL A 201 -14.03 2.51 8.70
CA VAL A 201 -12.56 2.49 8.69
C VAL A 201 -12.10 3.37 7.55
N ARG A 202 -11.29 4.39 7.86
CA ARG A 202 -10.74 5.32 6.89
C ARG A 202 -9.23 5.20 6.93
N ILE A 203 -8.62 4.87 5.80
CA ILE A 203 -7.17 4.78 5.67
C ILE A 203 -6.77 5.69 4.51
N LEU A 204 -5.85 6.61 4.77
CA LEU A 204 -5.24 7.44 3.76
C LEU A 204 -3.95 6.79 3.29
N VAL A 205 -3.84 6.55 1.99
CA VAL A 205 -2.72 5.83 1.38
C VAL A 205 -2.09 6.64 0.26
N ARG A 206 -0.78 6.45 0.11
CA ARG A 206 0.01 6.93 -1.02
C ARG A 206 0.54 5.71 -1.75
N THR A 207 0.15 5.53 -3.00
CA THR A 207 0.55 4.39 -3.84
C THR A 207 1.59 4.75 -4.89
N ASN A 208 1.78 6.04 -5.18
CA ASN A 208 2.82 6.49 -6.09
C ASN A 208 4.21 6.40 -5.43
N GLY A 209 5.20 5.91 -6.18
CA GLY A 209 6.55 5.63 -5.68
C GLY A 209 6.55 4.44 -4.73
N THR A 210 6.90 4.67 -3.47
CA THR A 210 6.92 3.63 -2.44
C THR A 210 5.56 3.59 -1.72
N PRO A 211 4.74 2.53 -1.86
CA PRO A 211 3.39 2.51 -1.29
C PRO A 211 3.42 2.55 0.24
N ARG A 212 2.72 3.53 0.83
CA ARG A 212 2.69 3.75 2.29
C ARG A 212 1.32 4.24 2.77
N VAL A 213 0.97 3.85 3.98
CA VAL A 213 -0.13 4.43 4.75
C VAL A 213 0.34 5.77 5.31
N ILE A 214 -0.39 6.82 5.00
CA ILE A 214 -0.09 8.19 5.41
C ILE A 214 -1.15 8.73 6.37
N GLY A 215 -2.18 7.97 6.74
CA GLY A 215 -3.12 8.39 7.78
C GLY A 215 -4.24 7.41 8.08
N PHE A 216 -4.82 7.52 9.27
CA PHE A 216 -5.96 6.73 9.74
C PHE A 216 -6.65 7.39 10.94
#